data_AF-A0A2I1REN7-F1
#
_entry.id   AF-A0A2I1REN7-F1
#
_cell.length_a   1.000
_cell.length_b   1.000
_cell.length_c   1.000
_cell.angle_alpha   90.00
_cell.angle_beta   90.00
_cell.angle_gamma   90.00
#
_symmetry.space_group_name_H-M   'P 1'
#
loop_
_entity.id
_entity.type
_entity.pdbx_description
1 polymer ?
#
loop_
_entity_poly.entity_id
_entity_poly.type
_entity_poly.pdbx_seq_one_letter_code
_entity_poly.pdbx_strand_id
1 'polypeptide(L)'
;MNDYPVPEEFTTVDEWAAKQGFGPYVPFAGTATDVGGVTTVPHSGFYLLRFANDSYYLGESVNLRARMGGHNSYWGSEIQDARFIQQNLSKPQLRKVEKRLIYELNEFIPDRCRNKTHASKSFGSDGLDEFLTSDEQAAWLDDPHGFNADDSSPLKAMTSSQAVKYSTAAKHYLDHPDEAESTNVLRRYLDHCVPTPRRTEFQGWSVSTGTYGGARLLCVTVGRMETLVVTREMVGFIVVRESILVEGTSGIDEFLKRFLNVSAWYRHYDDAGKDTISLGADTPAGWTELLSDQRVLKAAGQLVFDVMSKHPCVYTRYHCPQVVEHVYPEFQREEDALQRSEARTPADLIAAEAVPAVQAAEVAAGQDSESSDTDLSDEELEFVEDDIVIYWFVNTGPKRLNRHTLADFLHSGEWKMEPNPKYELHVQEMLPGERIAVRTRKNVTKGVPFDRRGRQVSVMDILLTGTIVANPGDGCSVKVDWDPPSQPLQWYLYTNQDTVWAVPAGRSSWDDRLIEFAFGGAVQDVDWWRNQHYLKDRFGDLPVMTRR
;
A
#
# COMPACT_ATOMS: atom_id res chain seq x y z
N MET A 1 -29.85 -12.79 -25.24
CA MET A 1 -29.31 -14.09 -24.79
C MET A 1 -27.85 -14.13 -25.17
N ASN A 2 -26.99 -13.63 -24.28
CA ASN A 2 -25.55 -13.89 -24.39
C ASN A 2 -25.30 -15.16 -23.59
N ASP A 3 -25.02 -16.26 -24.30
CA ASP A 3 -24.52 -17.51 -23.73
C ASP A 3 -23.13 -17.22 -23.13
N TYR A 4 -23.09 -16.78 -21.88
CA TYR A 4 -21.87 -16.87 -21.09
C TYR A 4 -21.74 -18.33 -20.66
N PRO A 5 -20.64 -19.03 -20.99
CA PRO A 5 -20.43 -20.39 -20.53
C PRO A 5 -20.50 -20.41 -19.01
N VAL A 6 -21.28 -21.34 -18.45
CA VAL A 6 -21.34 -21.60 -17.01
C VAL A 6 -19.89 -21.81 -16.51
N PRO A 7 -19.44 -21.11 -15.45
CA PRO A 7 -18.10 -21.31 -14.91
C PRO A 7 -17.89 -22.79 -14.63
N GLU A 8 -16.84 -23.38 -15.20
CA GLU A 8 -16.51 -24.78 -14.91
C GLU A 8 -16.05 -24.89 -13.46
N GLU A 9 -16.80 -25.63 -12.64
CA GLU A 9 -16.44 -25.90 -11.25
C GLU A 9 -15.27 -26.89 -11.20
N PHE A 10 -14.16 -26.48 -10.59
CA PHE A 10 -13.02 -27.33 -10.29
C PHE A 10 -13.20 -27.96 -8.91
N THR A 11 -12.78 -29.22 -8.71
CA THR A 11 -12.88 -29.86 -7.37
C THR A 11 -11.54 -29.91 -6.63
N THR A 12 -10.41 -29.81 -7.35
CA THR A 12 -9.07 -29.73 -6.77
C THR A 12 -8.16 -28.76 -7.54
N VAL A 13 -7.12 -28.25 -6.86
CA VAL A 13 -6.10 -27.40 -7.50
C VAL A 13 -5.34 -28.17 -8.57
N ASP A 14 -5.19 -29.48 -8.40
CA ASP A 14 -4.51 -30.35 -9.35
C ASP A 14 -5.27 -30.49 -10.67
N GLU A 15 -6.60 -30.61 -10.62
CA GLU A 15 -7.48 -30.60 -11.79
C GLU A 15 -7.44 -29.26 -12.52
N TRP A 16 -7.57 -28.16 -11.77
CA TRP A 16 -7.46 -26.81 -12.32
C TRP A 16 -6.11 -26.60 -13.01
N ALA A 17 -5.02 -26.93 -12.32
CA ALA A 17 -3.67 -26.75 -12.83
C ALA A 17 -3.44 -27.58 -14.10
N ALA A 18 -3.88 -28.85 -14.13
CA ALA A 18 -3.77 -29.70 -15.31
C ALA A 18 -4.53 -29.12 -16.52
N LYS A 19 -5.73 -28.58 -16.29
CA LYS A 19 -6.53 -27.96 -17.36
C LYS A 19 -5.89 -26.69 -17.92
N GLN A 20 -5.27 -25.88 -17.06
CA GLN A 20 -4.51 -24.69 -17.49
C GLN A 20 -3.19 -25.05 -18.19
N GLY A 21 -2.78 -26.33 -18.17
CA GLY A 21 -1.57 -26.83 -18.82
C GLY A 21 -0.34 -26.86 -17.93
N PHE A 22 -0.48 -26.69 -16.60
CA PHE A 22 0.63 -26.89 -15.68
C PHE A 22 1.10 -28.35 -15.69
N GLY A 23 2.41 -28.53 -15.76
CA GLY A 23 3.05 -29.83 -15.58
C GLY A 23 2.84 -30.43 -14.18
N PRO A 24 3.39 -31.64 -13.93
CA PRO A 24 3.34 -32.27 -12.61
C PRO A 24 4.11 -31.46 -11.56
N TYR A 25 3.87 -31.76 -10.29
CA TYR A 25 4.68 -31.20 -9.21
C TYR A 25 6.14 -31.63 -9.34
N VAL A 26 7.03 -30.68 -9.11
CA VAL A 26 8.45 -30.91 -8.90
C VAL A 26 8.85 -30.41 -7.51
N PRO A 27 9.73 -31.13 -6.78
CA PRO A 27 10.23 -30.66 -5.50
C PRO A 27 10.92 -29.31 -5.62
N PHE A 28 10.62 -28.40 -4.70
CA PHE A 28 11.24 -27.08 -4.70
C PHE A 28 12.69 -27.14 -4.19
N ALA A 29 13.61 -26.57 -4.96
CA ALA A 29 15.05 -26.52 -4.65
C ALA A 29 15.70 -25.18 -5.09
N GLY A 30 14.94 -24.08 -5.05
CA GLY A 30 15.39 -22.76 -5.48
C GLY A 30 15.87 -22.72 -6.93
N THR A 31 17.09 -22.25 -7.20
CA THR A 31 17.64 -22.23 -8.57
C THR A 31 17.86 -23.62 -9.17
N ALA A 32 17.93 -24.65 -8.32
CA ALA A 32 18.05 -26.04 -8.72
C ALA A 32 16.69 -26.73 -8.96
N THR A 33 15.56 -26.04 -8.73
CA THR A 33 14.23 -26.56 -9.09
C THR A 33 14.20 -26.94 -10.57
N ASP A 34 13.67 -28.12 -10.88
CA ASP A 34 13.53 -28.59 -12.26
C ASP A 34 12.38 -27.85 -12.94
N VAL A 35 12.72 -26.78 -13.66
CA VAL A 35 11.75 -26.00 -14.44
C VAL A 35 11.43 -26.64 -15.80
N GLY A 36 12.03 -27.79 -16.13
CA GLY A 36 11.97 -28.43 -17.45
C GLY A 36 12.85 -27.76 -18.51
N GLY A 37 13.03 -28.44 -19.65
CA GLY A 37 13.78 -27.90 -20.81
C GLY A 37 15.32 -27.90 -20.65
N VAL A 38 16.01 -27.27 -21.61
CA VAL A 38 17.48 -27.21 -21.61
C VAL A 38 17.95 -26.25 -20.51
N THR A 39 18.84 -26.72 -19.62
CA THR A 39 19.26 -26.01 -18.40
C THR A 39 20.03 -24.72 -18.65
N THR A 40 20.65 -24.57 -19.82
CA THR A 40 21.46 -23.41 -20.21
C THR A 40 20.66 -22.26 -20.82
N VAL A 41 19.37 -22.46 -21.11
CA VAL A 41 18.50 -21.46 -21.74
C VAL A 41 17.49 -20.94 -20.72
N PRO A 42 17.31 -19.62 -20.57
CA PRO A 42 16.23 -19.06 -19.77
C PRO A 42 14.87 -19.45 -20.36
N HIS A 43 14.00 -20.00 -19.52
CA HIS A 43 12.62 -20.32 -19.89
C HIS A 43 11.65 -19.29 -19.33
N SER A 44 10.75 -18.82 -20.19
CA SER A 44 9.65 -17.93 -19.84
C SER A 44 8.37 -18.72 -19.56
N GLY A 45 7.47 -18.19 -18.75
CA GLY A 45 6.15 -18.77 -18.53
C GLY A 45 5.60 -18.53 -17.12
N PHE A 46 4.82 -19.50 -16.64
CA PHE A 46 4.07 -19.43 -15.38
C PHE A 46 4.53 -20.49 -14.40
N TYR A 47 4.36 -20.22 -13.12
CA TYR A 47 4.62 -21.17 -12.04
C TYR A 47 3.52 -21.12 -10.99
N LEU A 48 3.24 -22.28 -10.41
CA LEU A 48 2.35 -22.44 -9.26
C LEU A 48 3.16 -23.08 -8.13
N LEU A 49 3.36 -22.34 -7.05
CA LEU A 49 4.03 -22.82 -5.85
C LEU A 49 2.99 -23.41 -4.90
N ARG A 50 3.29 -24.57 -4.32
CA ARG A 50 2.52 -25.16 -3.21
C ARG A 50 3.36 -25.12 -1.95
N PHE A 51 2.77 -24.62 -0.87
CA PHE A 51 3.39 -24.49 0.44
C PHE A 51 3.00 -25.66 1.35
N ALA A 52 3.80 -25.90 2.39
CA ALA A 52 3.61 -27.03 3.32
C ALA A 52 2.25 -27.01 4.06
N ASN A 53 1.61 -25.84 4.18
CA ASN A 53 0.28 -25.67 4.77
C ASN A 53 -0.86 -25.73 3.72
N ASP A 54 -0.59 -26.29 2.53
CA ASP A 54 -1.54 -26.42 1.43
C ASP A 54 -2.10 -25.07 0.92
N SER A 55 -1.28 -24.02 1.00
CA SER A 55 -1.56 -22.74 0.32
C SER A 55 -0.72 -22.61 -0.95
N TYR A 56 -1.11 -21.68 -1.82
CA TYR A 56 -0.63 -21.58 -3.19
C TYR A 56 -0.23 -20.15 -3.55
N TYR A 57 0.79 -20.01 -4.39
CA TYR A 57 1.15 -18.74 -5.02
C TYR A 57 1.36 -18.97 -6.50
N LEU A 58 0.68 -18.18 -7.34
CA LEU A 58 0.87 -18.20 -8.78
C LEU A 58 1.67 -17.00 -9.25
N GLY A 59 2.57 -17.20 -10.21
CA GLY A 59 3.09 -16.04 -10.92
C GLY A 59 3.72 -16.33 -12.27
N GLU A 60 4.21 -15.27 -12.91
CA GLU A 60 4.93 -15.33 -14.18
C GLU A 60 6.40 -14.92 -14.06
N SER A 61 7.21 -15.39 -15.02
CA SER A 61 8.55 -14.87 -15.22
C SER A 61 9.02 -15.10 -16.65
N VAL A 62 9.80 -14.15 -17.16
CA VAL A 62 10.62 -14.34 -18.38
C VAL A 62 11.84 -15.24 -18.14
N ASN A 63 12.15 -15.53 -16.87
CA ASN A 63 13.19 -16.46 -16.44
C ASN A 63 12.73 -17.21 -15.18
N LEU A 64 12.12 -18.38 -15.38
CA LEU A 64 11.55 -19.20 -14.31
C LEU A 64 12.62 -19.64 -13.30
N ARG A 65 13.81 -20.06 -13.76
CA ARG A 65 14.90 -20.52 -12.90
C ARG A 65 15.38 -19.43 -11.94
N ALA A 66 15.67 -18.24 -12.46
CA ALA A 66 16.08 -17.11 -11.64
C ALA A 66 14.97 -16.73 -10.65
N ARG A 67 13.71 -16.80 -11.07
CA ARG A 67 12.55 -16.51 -10.21
C ARG A 67 12.43 -17.49 -9.04
N MET A 68 12.67 -18.78 -9.26
CA MET A 68 12.68 -19.78 -8.17
C MET A 68 13.79 -19.50 -7.15
N GLY A 69 14.95 -19.01 -7.59
CA GLY A 69 16.00 -18.52 -6.70
C GLY A 69 15.57 -17.33 -5.83
N GLY A 70 14.82 -16.38 -6.43
CA GLY A 70 14.20 -15.28 -5.70
C GLY A 70 13.23 -15.76 -4.62
N HIS A 71 12.30 -16.65 -4.98
CA HIS A 71 11.36 -17.25 -4.03
C HIS A 71 12.04 -18.04 -2.92
N ASN A 72 13.13 -18.76 -3.22
CA ASN A 72 13.90 -19.49 -2.21
C ASN A 72 14.49 -18.57 -1.14
N SER A 73 14.83 -17.34 -1.51
CA SER A 73 15.40 -16.36 -0.58
C SER A 73 14.36 -15.80 0.40
N TYR A 74 13.07 -15.89 0.06
CA TYR A 74 11.97 -15.35 0.87
C TYR A 74 11.17 -16.47 1.56
N TRP A 75 10.72 -17.47 0.81
CA TRP A 75 9.83 -18.56 1.25
C TRP A 75 10.46 -19.96 1.15
N GLY A 76 11.77 -20.09 0.91
CA GLY A 76 12.38 -21.36 0.53
C GLY A 76 12.15 -22.54 1.49
N SER A 77 11.97 -22.27 2.80
CA SER A 77 11.65 -23.29 3.80
C SER A 77 10.17 -23.66 3.88
N GLU A 78 9.28 -22.87 3.29
CA GLU A 78 7.84 -23.08 3.33
C GLU A 78 7.31 -23.72 2.04
N ILE A 79 7.98 -23.50 0.90
CA ILE A 79 7.58 -24.04 -0.39
C ILE A 79 7.94 -25.53 -0.42
N GLN A 80 6.94 -26.36 -0.69
CA GLN A 80 7.10 -27.81 -0.82
C GLN A 80 7.44 -28.17 -2.28
N ASP A 81 6.59 -27.73 -3.20
CA ASP A 81 6.66 -28.11 -4.61
C ASP A 81 6.29 -26.95 -5.53
N ALA A 82 6.65 -27.07 -6.80
CA ALA A 82 6.25 -26.15 -7.85
C ALA A 82 5.68 -26.89 -9.07
N ARG A 83 4.82 -26.23 -9.84
CA ARG A 83 4.42 -26.63 -11.19
C ARG A 83 4.72 -25.51 -12.17
N PHE A 84 4.93 -25.85 -13.44
CA PHE A 84 5.29 -24.87 -14.47
C PHE A 84 4.47 -25.01 -15.75
N ILE A 85 4.22 -23.88 -16.40
CA ILE A 85 3.86 -23.78 -17.81
C ILE A 85 5.01 -23.06 -18.48
N GLN A 86 5.67 -23.69 -19.45
CA GLN A 86 6.69 -23.04 -20.26
C GLN A 86 6.04 -22.41 -21.48
N GLN A 87 6.16 -21.10 -21.64
CA GLN A 87 5.61 -20.39 -22.79
C GLN A 87 6.44 -19.17 -23.13
N ASN A 88 6.93 -19.12 -24.37
CA ASN A 88 7.72 -17.99 -24.86
C ASN A 88 6.79 -16.83 -25.26
N LEU A 89 6.35 -16.09 -24.24
CA LEU A 89 5.55 -14.87 -24.38
C LEU A 89 6.37 -13.64 -23.95
N SER A 90 5.99 -12.47 -24.47
CA SER A 90 6.50 -11.21 -23.96
C SER A 90 5.97 -10.92 -22.55
N LYS A 91 6.65 -10.07 -21.79
CA LYS A 91 6.26 -9.72 -20.42
C LYS A 91 4.80 -9.20 -20.31
N PRO A 92 4.30 -8.32 -21.20
CA PRO A 92 2.89 -7.92 -21.17
C PRO A 92 1.92 -9.07 -21.41
N GLN A 93 2.25 -9.98 -22.34
CA GLN A 93 1.42 -11.15 -22.64
C GLN A 93 1.39 -12.13 -21.45
N LEU A 94 2.52 -12.33 -20.77
CA LEU A 94 2.58 -13.10 -19.53
C LEU A 94 1.66 -12.50 -18.48
N ARG A 95 1.79 -11.19 -18.18
CA ARG A 95 0.94 -10.51 -17.19
C ARG A 95 -0.55 -10.68 -17.47
N LYS A 96 -0.96 -10.57 -18.74
CA LYS A 96 -2.37 -10.76 -19.14
C LYS A 96 -2.89 -12.16 -18.78
N VAL A 97 -2.10 -13.19 -19.06
CA VAL A 97 -2.48 -14.58 -18.75
C VAL A 97 -2.36 -14.87 -17.25
N GLU A 98 -1.33 -14.37 -16.58
CA GLU A 98 -1.13 -14.47 -15.12
C GLU A 98 -2.34 -13.89 -14.39
N LYS A 99 -2.79 -12.69 -14.76
CA LYS A 99 -3.98 -12.04 -14.19
C LYS A 99 -5.21 -12.94 -14.28
N ARG A 100 -5.48 -13.52 -15.46
CA ARG A 100 -6.58 -14.49 -15.66
C ARG A 100 -6.43 -15.72 -14.76
N LEU A 101 -5.23 -16.30 -14.70
CA LEU A 101 -4.97 -17.49 -13.89
C LEU A 101 -5.13 -17.21 -12.38
N ILE A 102 -4.70 -16.04 -11.90
CA ILE A 102 -4.90 -15.62 -10.50
C ILE A 102 -6.40 -15.45 -10.21
N TYR A 103 -7.16 -14.84 -11.13
CA TYR A 103 -8.61 -14.68 -10.98
C TYR A 103 -9.32 -16.03 -10.82
N GLU A 104 -9.05 -16.99 -11.71
CA GLU A 104 -9.63 -18.33 -11.62
C GLU A 104 -9.20 -19.07 -10.36
N LEU A 105 -7.91 -19.00 -10.01
CA LEU A 105 -7.38 -19.65 -8.81
C LEU A 105 -7.97 -19.05 -7.53
N ASN A 106 -8.06 -17.73 -7.42
CA ASN A 106 -8.56 -17.05 -6.22
C ASN A 106 -10.06 -17.19 -6.04
N GLU A 107 -10.84 -17.31 -7.12
CA GLU A 107 -12.25 -17.66 -7.05
C GLU A 107 -12.45 -19.08 -6.49
N PHE A 108 -11.61 -20.02 -6.94
CA PHE A 108 -11.70 -21.42 -6.53
C PHE A 108 -11.14 -21.68 -5.11
N ILE A 109 -10.05 -21.01 -4.72
CA ILE A 109 -9.38 -21.19 -3.43
C ILE A 109 -9.04 -19.86 -2.72
N PRO A 110 -10.04 -19.01 -2.42
CA PRO A 110 -9.79 -17.67 -1.86
C PRO A 110 -8.96 -17.72 -0.57
N ASP A 111 -9.26 -18.67 0.32
CA ASP A 111 -8.59 -18.81 1.63
C ASP A 111 -7.31 -19.64 1.58
N ARG A 112 -6.82 -20.00 0.39
CA ARG A 112 -5.52 -20.70 0.23
C ARG A 112 -4.62 -20.03 -0.81
N CYS A 113 -5.06 -18.95 -1.44
CA CYS A 113 -4.29 -18.21 -2.44
C CYS A 113 -3.50 -17.06 -1.79
N ARG A 114 -2.16 -17.10 -1.84
CA ARG A 114 -1.27 -16.07 -1.25
C ARG A 114 -1.05 -14.84 -2.15
N ASN A 115 -1.60 -14.83 -3.36
CA ASN A 115 -1.49 -13.66 -4.25
C ASN A 115 -2.22 -12.46 -3.63
N LYS A 116 -1.60 -11.27 -3.67
CA LYS A 116 -2.23 -10.02 -3.22
C LYS A 116 -2.81 -9.24 -4.40
N THR A 117 -1.99 -9.06 -5.43
CA THR A 117 -2.37 -8.44 -6.70
C THR A 117 -3.23 -9.41 -7.51
N HIS A 118 -4.29 -8.88 -8.09
CA HIS A 118 -5.37 -9.55 -8.81
C HIS A 118 -6.19 -10.55 -7.98
N ALA A 119 -5.98 -10.63 -6.67
CA ALA A 119 -6.76 -11.48 -5.79
C ALA A 119 -7.81 -10.65 -5.02
N SER A 120 -9.02 -11.18 -4.90
CA SER A 120 -10.07 -10.64 -4.05
C SER A 120 -9.72 -10.81 -2.58
N LYS A 121 -9.22 -11.98 -2.18
CA LYS A 121 -8.70 -12.29 -0.82
C LYS A 121 -7.29 -12.86 -0.89
N SER A 122 -6.44 -12.56 0.09
CA SER A 122 -5.08 -13.11 0.17
C SER A 122 -4.89 -13.89 1.46
N PHE A 123 -4.44 -15.13 1.35
CA PHE A 123 -4.13 -15.99 2.48
C PHE A 123 -2.75 -15.68 3.08
N GLY A 124 -2.64 -15.77 4.41
CA GLY A 124 -1.37 -15.77 5.14
C GLY A 124 -0.79 -14.39 5.47
N SER A 125 -1.54 -13.32 5.22
CA SER A 125 -1.24 -11.99 5.76
C SER A 125 -2.54 -11.23 5.99
N ASP A 126 -2.67 -10.63 7.16
CA ASP A 126 -3.79 -9.76 7.50
C ASP A 126 -3.24 -8.40 7.94
N GLY A 127 -3.55 -7.36 7.17
CA GLY A 127 -3.18 -5.97 7.45
C GLY A 127 -4.03 -5.35 8.57
N LEU A 128 -5.16 -5.95 8.93
CA LEU A 128 -6.03 -5.49 10.00
C LEU A 128 -5.63 -6.05 11.37
N ASP A 129 -4.85 -7.13 11.44
CA ASP A 129 -4.39 -7.75 12.70
C ASP A 129 -3.58 -6.80 13.62
N GLU A 130 -3.02 -5.71 13.07
CA GLU A 130 -2.37 -4.65 13.87
C GLU A 130 -3.40 -3.84 14.69
N PHE A 131 -4.64 -3.80 14.23
CA PHE A 131 -5.71 -2.99 14.80
C PHE A 131 -6.78 -3.81 15.46
N LEU A 132 -7.20 -4.92 14.85
CA LEU A 132 -8.39 -5.68 15.22
C LEU A 132 -8.01 -7.15 15.42
N THR A 133 -8.40 -7.71 16.55
CA THR A 133 -8.34 -9.17 16.76
C THR A 133 -9.28 -9.90 15.81
N SER A 134 -9.06 -11.20 15.57
CA SER A 134 -9.94 -11.98 14.70
C SER A 134 -11.41 -11.99 15.15
N ASP A 135 -11.67 -11.93 16.46
CA ASP A 135 -13.03 -11.83 17.01
C ASP A 135 -13.63 -10.44 16.74
N GLU A 136 -12.86 -9.36 16.88
CA GLU A 136 -13.29 -8.01 16.52
C GLU A 136 -13.55 -7.88 15.02
N GLN A 137 -12.72 -8.48 14.17
CA GLN A 137 -12.94 -8.50 12.72
C GLN A 137 -14.23 -9.24 12.35
N ALA A 138 -14.49 -10.39 12.98
CA ALA A 138 -15.73 -11.14 12.78
C ALA A 138 -16.96 -10.34 13.24
N ALA A 139 -16.87 -9.66 14.39
CA ALA A 139 -17.91 -8.78 14.89
C ALA A 139 -18.15 -7.57 13.95
N TRP A 140 -17.08 -6.97 13.43
CA TRP A 140 -17.19 -5.87 12.47
C TRP A 140 -17.84 -6.33 11.16
N LEU A 141 -17.52 -7.52 10.65
CA LEU A 141 -18.17 -8.08 9.45
C LEU A 141 -19.67 -8.36 9.64
N ASP A 142 -20.10 -8.63 10.88
CA ASP A 142 -21.51 -8.87 11.21
C ASP A 142 -22.32 -7.56 11.32
N ASP A 143 -21.80 -6.56 12.03
CA ASP A 143 -22.40 -5.23 12.17
C ASP A 143 -21.36 -4.11 12.08
N PRO A 144 -20.96 -3.69 10.86
CA PRO A 144 -19.93 -2.66 10.67
C PRO A 144 -20.25 -1.34 11.38
N HIS A 145 -21.51 -0.89 11.26
CA HIS A 145 -21.95 0.39 11.80
C HIS A 145 -22.05 0.34 13.32
N GLY A 146 -22.67 -0.70 13.88
CA GLY A 146 -22.71 -0.86 15.35
C GLY A 146 -21.32 -0.93 15.95
N PHE A 147 -20.43 -1.72 15.34
CA PHE A 147 -19.04 -1.84 15.81
C PHE A 147 -18.29 -0.50 15.76
N ASN A 148 -18.40 0.24 14.65
CA ASN A 148 -17.75 1.55 14.50
C ASN A 148 -18.35 2.62 15.42
N ALA A 149 -19.66 2.55 15.72
CA ALA A 149 -20.33 3.46 16.65
C ALA A 149 -19.89 3.24 18.11
N ASP A 150 -19.58 2.00 18.48
CA ASP A 150 -19.07 1.64 19.80
C ASP A 150 -17.58 1.94 19.99
N ASP A 151 -16.83 2.20 18.92
CA ASP A 151 -15.42 2.60 19.00
C ASP A 151 -15.29 3.98 19.67
N SER A 152 -14.55 4.08 20.77
CA SER A 152 -14.31 5.35 21.46
C SER A 152 -12.91 5.92 21.20
N SER A 153 -12.18 5.34 20.24
CA SER A 153 -10.80 5.76 19.93
C SER A 153 -10.76 7.23 19.48
N PRO A 154 -9.75 8.01 19.92
CA PRO A 154 -9.56 9.36 19.41
C PRO A 154 -9.14 9.33 17.94
N LEU A 155 -9.17 10.50 17.30
CA LEU A 155 -8.55 10.68 15.98
C LEU A 155 -7.02 10.62 16.13
N LYS A 156 -6.31 10.11 15.12
CA LYS A 156 -4.85 9.97 15.22
C LYS A 156 -4.17 11.34 15.32
N ALA A 157 -3.09 11.38 16.09
CA ALA A 157 -2.27 12.58 16.23
C ALA A 157 -1.80 13.10 14.86
N MET A 158 -1.72 14.41 14.76
CA MET A 158 -1.28 15.11 13.56
C MET A 158 -0.23 16.15 13.96
N THR A 159 0.88 16.21 13.24
CA THR A 159 1.90 17.24 13.50
C THR A 159 1.41 18.61 13.01
N SER A 160 1.97 19.70 13.56
CA SER A 160 1.61 21.06 13.15
C SER A 160 1.87 21.32 11.65
N SER A 161 2.86 20.66 11.04
CA SER A 161 3.13 20.79 9.61
C SER A 161 2.05 20.11 8.76
N GLN A 162 1.58 18.93 9.15
CA GLN A 162 0.45 18.25 8.51
C GLN A 162 -0.84 19.09 8.64
N ALA A 163 -1.05 19.71 9.80
CA ALA A 163 -2.22 20.57 10.05
C ALA A 163 -2.23 21.82 9.16
N VAL A 164 -1.07 22.41 8.89
CA VAL A 164 -0.97 23.56 7.99
C VAL A 164 -1.20 23.13 6.55
N LYS A 165 -0.66 21.98 6.14
CA LYS A 165 -0.53 21.69 4.73
C LYS A 165 -1.85 21.31 4.04
N TYR A 166 -2.67 20.50 4.69
CA TYR A 166 -4.01 20.20 4.18
C TYR A 166 -5.04 21.31 4.45
N SER A 167 -4.69 22.37 5.18
CA SER A 167 -5.65 23.42 5.57
C SER A 167 -6.31 24.12 4.38
N THR A 168 -5.57 24.32 3.29
CA THR A 168 -6.11 24.93 2.06
C THR A 168 -7.09 23.98 1.36
N ALA A 169 -6.73 22.70 1.20
CA ALA A 169 -7.58 21.69 0.58
C ALA A 169 -8.85 21.42 1.40
N ALA A 170 -8.70 21.37 2.74
CA ALA A 170 -9.81 21.29 3.67
C ALA A 170 -10.69 22.53 3.58
N LYS A 171 -10.11 23.74 3.54
CA LYS A 171 -10.89 24.96 3.38
C LYS A 171 -11.68 24.98 2.08
N HIS A 172 -11.09 24.58 0.95
CA HIS A 172 -11.80 24.50 -0.32
C HIS A 172 -12.96 23.49 -0.29
N TYR A 173 -12.81 22.40 0.46
CA TYR A 173 -13.87 21.46 0.73
C TYR A 173 -14.98 22.08 1.59
N LEU A 174 -14.62 22.70 2.71
CA LEU A 174 -15.54 23.34 3.67
C LEU A 174 -16.29 24.55 3.09
N ASP A 175 -15.67 25.28 2.17
CA ASP A 175 -16.29 26.42 1.47
C ASP A 175 -17.22 25.97 0.31
N HIS A 176 -17.31 24.66 0.02
CA HIS A 176 -18.14 24.14 -1.08
C HIS A 176 -19.64 24.20 -0.75
N PRO A 177 -20.53 24.60 -1.70
CA PRO A 177 -21.97 24.68 -1.44
C PRO A 177 -22.61 23.36 -0.99
N ASP A 178 -22.14 22.24 -1.53
CA ASP A 178 -22.63 20.89 -1.22
C ASP A 178 -21.79 20.17 -0.14
N GLU A 179 -20.98 20.91 0.63
CA GLU A 179 -20.14 20.31 1.65
C GLU A 179 -20.93 19.43 2.62
N ALA A 180 -22.07 19.90 3.14
CA ALA A 180 -22.82 19.17 4.15
C ALA A 180 -23.35 17.82 3.61
N GLU A 181 -23.80 17.83 2.35
CA GLU A 181 -24.25 16.64 1.64
C GLU A 181 -23.06 15.67 1.44
N SER A 182 -21.93 16.17 0.95
CA SER A 182 -20.73 15.36 0.71
C SER A 182 -20.11 14.81 2.00
N THR A 183 -20.17 15.56 3.10
CA THR A 183 -19.71 15.14 4.44
C THR A 183 -20.60 14.03 4.96
N ASN A 184 -21.92 14.11 4.75
CA ASN A 184 -22.84 13.03 5.10
C ASN A 184 -22.58 11.76 4.28
N VAL A 185 -22.29 11.89 2.98
CA VAL A 185 -21.87 10.77 2.12
C VAL A 185 -20.61 10.12 2.67
N LEU A 186 -19.58 10.93 2.97
CA LEU A 186 -18.31 10.45 3.51
C LEU A 186 -18.50 9.77 4.88
N ARG A 187 -19.17 10.44 5.83
CA ARG A 187 -19.41 9.89 7.17
C ARG A 187 -20.10 8.55 7.11
N ARG A 188 -21.18 8.46 6.33
CA ARG A 188 -21.95 7.23 6.19
C ARG A 188 -21.15 6.12 5.53
N TYR A 189 -20.31 6.45 4.55
CA TYR A 189 -19.39 5.49 3.97
C TYR A 189 -18.36 5.00 5.00
N LEU A 190 -17.71 5.90 5.75
CA LEU A 190 -16.73 5.52 6.77
C LEU A 190 -17.35 4.65 7.87
N ASP A 191 -18.52 5.05 8.39
CA ASP A 191 -19.20 4.38 9.48
C ASP A 191 -19.66 2.96 9.09
N HIS A 192 -20.03 2.73 7.83
CA HIS A 192 -20.54 1.43 7.38
C HIS A 192 -19.54 0.56 6.62
N CYS A 193 -18.51 1.14 6.01
CA CYS A 193 -17.65 0.43 5.06
C CYS A 193 -16.19 0.31 5.50
N VAL A 194 -15.69 1.21 6.36
CA VAL A 194 -14.28 1.19 6.76
C VAL A 194 -14.14 0.55 8.15
N PRO A 195 -13.33 -0.51 8.32
CA PRO A 195 -13.00 -1.08 9.62
C PRO A 195 -12.35 -0.05 10.55
N THR A 196 -13.06 0.36 11.59
CA THR A 196 -12.61 1.30 12.63
C THR A 196 -11.87 2.52 12.06
N PRO A 197 -12.56 3.42 11.34
CA PRO A 197 -11.94 4.45 10.50
C PRO A 197 -10.94 5.32 11.27
N ARG A 198 -11.19 5.57 12.56
CA ARG A 198 -10.30 6.32 13.46
C ARG A 198 -9.02 5.56 13.82
N ARG A 199 -9.14 4.28 14.22
CA ARG A 199 -8.00 3.40 14.51
C ARG A 199 -7.14 3.14 13.26
N THR A 200 -7.77 3.06 12.09
CA THR A 200 -7.09 2.71 10.83
C THR A 200 -6.68 3.89 9.96
N GLU A 201 -6.93 5.14 10.39
CA GLU A 201 -6.49 6.38 9.74
C GLU A 201 -4.96 6.34 9.45
N PHE A 202 -4.51 6.95 8.35
CA PHE A 202 -3.10 6.94 7.88
C PHE A 202 -2.46 5.57 7.57
N GLN A 203 -3.20 4.47 7.71
CA GLN A 203 -2.69 3.14 7.42
C GLN A 203 -3.61 2.37 6.48
N GLY A 204 -4.88 2.16 6.85
CA GLY A 204 -5.80 1.34 6.09
C GLY A 204 -6.46 2.08 4.92
N TRP A 205 -6.60 3.40 5.03
CA TRP A 205 -7.35 4.22 4.08
C TRP A 205 -6.83 5.66 4.02
N SER A 206 -7.24 6.39 2.97
CA SER A 206 -6.96 7.80 2.72
C SER A 206 -8.23 8.50 2.24
N VAL A 207 -8.43 9.79 2.56
CA VAL A 207 -9.43 10.64 1.90
C VAL A 207 -8.73 11.87 1.36
N SER A 208 -8.76 12.11 0.06
CA SER A 208 -8.19 13.32 -0.56
C SER A 208 -9.30 14.25 -1.04
N THR A 209 -9.00 15.55 -1.15
CA THR A 209 -9.90 16.57 -1.72
C THR A 209 -9.20 17.36 -2.81
N GLY A 210 -9.95 17.90 -3.77
CA GLY A 210 -9.40 18.74 -4.85
C GLY A 210 -8.48 18.01 -5.83
N THR A 211 -8.56 16.68 -5.91
CA THR A 211 -7.73 15.88 -6.84
C THR A 211 -8.32 15.83 -8.25
N TYR A 212 -7.52 15.36 -9.23
CA TYR A 212 -7.90 15.26 -10.64
C TYR A 212 -8.25 16.64 -11.24
N GLY A 213 -7.25 17.53 -11.29
CA GLY A 213 -7.41 18.91 -11.76
C GLY A 213 -8.39 19.74 -10.93
N GLY A 214 -8.67 19.35 -9.68
CA GLY A 214 -9.68 19.99 -8.84
C GLY A 214 -11.11 19.52 -9.07
N ALA A 215 -11.36 18.52 -9.93
CA ALA A 215 -12.71 18.03 -10.21
C ALA A 215 -13.33 17.25 -9.04
N ARG A 216 -12.49 16.59 -8.22
CA ARG A 216 -12.97 15.76 -7.11
C ARG A 216 -13.18 16.60 -5.86
N LEU A 217 -14.39 16.56 -5.33
CA LEU A 217 -14.70 17.13 -4.02
C LEU A 217 -14.07 16.26 -2.92
N LEU A 218 -14.26 14.94 -3.01
CA LEU A 218 -13.57 13.96 -2.15
C LEU A 218 -13.28 12.64 -2.89
N CYS A 219 -12.26 11.93 -2.44
CA CYS A 219 -11.90 10.59 -2.92
C CYS A 219 -11.36 9.74 -1.77
N VAL A 220 -12.06 8.67 -1.42
CA VAL A 220 -11.61 7.68 -0.44
C VAL A 220 -10.88 6.54 -1.14
N THR A 221 -9.66 6.28 -0.69
CA THR A 221 -8.76 5.29 -1.27
C THR A 221 -8.33 4.28 -0.22
N VAL A 222 -8.43 3.00 -0.57
CA VAL A 222 -8.07 1.86 0.29
C VAL A 222 -7.11 0.96 -0.48
N GLY A 223 -6.03 0.51 0.17
CA GLY A 223 -4.96 -0.21 -0.52
C GLY A 223 -4.39 0.62 -1.69
N ARG A 224 -4.64 0.18 -2.93
CA ARG A 224 -4.29 0.89 -4.17
C ARG A 224 -5.50 1.29 -5.02
N MET A 225 -6.70 1.34 -4.46
CA MET A 225 -7.91 1.60 -5.22
C MET A 225 -8.78 2.69 -4.63
N GLU A 226 -9.36 3.51 -5.50
CA GLU A 226 -10.42 4.43 -5.16
C GLU A 226 -11.67 3.60 -4.88
N THR A 227 -12.30 3.83 -3.74
CA THR A 227 -13.45 3.05 -3.26
C THR A 227 -14.73 3.88 -3.16
N LEU A 228 -14.58 5.19 -2.95
CA LEU A 228 -15.63 6.20 -3.03
C LEU A 228 -15.04 7.45 -3.68
N VAL A 229 -15.71 8.00 -4.68
CA VAL A 229 -15.34 9.27 -5.32
C VAL A 229 -16.59 10.12 -5.45
N VAL A 230 -16.47 11.41 -5.13
CA VAL A 230 -17.53 12.42 -5.34
C VAL A 230 -16.88 13.65 -5.97
N THR A 231 -17.41 14.11 -7.10
CA THR A 231 -16.97 15.34 -7.78
C THR A 231 -17.62 16.56 -7.15
N ARG A 232 -17.16 17.75 -7.55
CA ARG A 232 -17.75 19.03 -7.09
C ARG A 232 -19.20 19.20 -7.55
N GLU A 233 -19.61 18.50 -8.60
CA GLU A 233 -20.99 18.47 -9.10
C GLU A 233 -21.85 17.39 -8.41
N MET A 234 -21.36 16.79 -7.32
CA MET A 234 -22.03 15.69 -6.60
C MET A 234 -22.29 14.45 -7.47
N VAL A 235 -21.51 14.28 -8.53
CA VAL A 235 -21.48 13.06 -9.35
C VAL A 235 -20.36 12.17 -8.84
N GLY A 236 -20.54 10.86 -8.86
CA GLY A 236 -19.44 9.98 -8.48
C GLY A 236 -19.82 8.53 -8.40
N PHE A 237 -19.03 7.76 -7.66
CA PHE A 237 -19.21 6.32 -7.57
C PHE A 237 -18.70 5.73 -6.27
N ILE A 238 -19.24 4.55 -5.96
CA ILE A 238 -18.72 3.61 -4.96
C ILE A 238 -18.36 2.31 -5.68
N VAL A 239 -17.32 1.63 -5.19
CA VAL A 239 -16.92 0.31 -5.66
C VAL A 239 -17.34 -0.73 -4.65
N VAL A 240 -17.92 -1.84 -5.11
CA VAL A 240 -18.56 -2.86 -4.26
C VAL A 240 -18.33 -4.27 -4.80
N ARG A 241 -18.49 -5.29 -3.94
CA ARG A 241 -18.53 -6.71 -4.35
C ARG A 241 -19.78 -7.00 -5.18
N GLU A 242 -19.60 -7.41 -6.43
CA GLU A 242 -20.74 -7.73 -7.31
C GLU A 242 -21.50 -8.96 -6.80
N SER A 243 -20.76 -10.00 -6.38
CA SER A 243 -21.30 -11.26 -5.88
C SER A 243 -22.31 -11.08 -4.74
N ILE A 244 -22.08 -10.11 -3.86
CA ILE A 244 -22.96 -9.78 -2.73
C ILE A 244 -24.20 -9.00 -3.20
N LEU A 245 -24.05 -8.09 -4.16
CA LEU A 245 -25.18 -7.33 -4.68
C LEU A 245 -26.20 -8.22 -5.40
N VAL A 246 -25.70 -9.12 -6.23
CA VAL A 246 -26.52 -9.97 -7.12
C VAL A 246 -27.01 -11.24 -6.43
N GLU A 247 -26.69 -11.44 -5.15
CA GLU A 247 -27.17 -12.58 -4.38
C GLU A 247 -28.71 -12.62 -4.38
N GLY A 248 -29.27 -13.71 -4.92
CA GLY A 248 -30.71 -13.89 -5.07
C GLY A 248 -31.36 -13.07 -6.19
N THR A 249 -30.58 -12.46 -7.09
CA THR A 249 -31.09 -11.80 -8.31
C THR A 249 -30.63 -12.54 -9.56
N SER A 250 -31.20 -12.19 -10.72
CA SER A 250 -30.74 -12.72 -12.01
C SER A 250 -29.49 -12.03 -12.57
N GLY A 251 -28.90 -11.09 -11.82
CA GLY A 251 -27.78 -10.25 -12.23
C GLY A 251 -27.95 -8.79 -11.80
N ILE A 252 -26.96 -7.96 -12.18
CA ILE A 252 -26.92 -6.54 -11.79
C ILE A 252 -28.12 -5.75 -12.27
N ASP A 253 -28.60 -6.00 -13.50
CA ASP A 253 -29.75 -5.27 -14.07
C ASP A 253 -31.03 -5.44 -13.23
N GLU A 254 -31.24 -6.62 -12.65
CA GLU A 254 -32.38 -6.87 -11.77
C GLU A 254 -32.23 -6.16 -10.42
N PHE A 255 -31.00 -6.13 -9.90
CA PHE A 255 -30.70 -5.40 -8.67
C PHE A 255 -30.93 -3.89 -8.85
N LEU A 256 -30.48 -3.33 -9.98
CA LEU A 256 -30.59 -1.89 -10.26
C LEU A 256 -32.02 -1.38 -10.43
N LYS A 257 -33.00 -2.25 -10.73
CA LYS A 257 -34.43 -1.86 -10.76
C LYS A 257 -34.96 -1.29 -9.43
N ARG A 258 -34.21 -1.46 -8.34
CA ARG A 258 -34.52 -0.91 -7.01
C ARG A 258 -34.20 0.57 -6.89
N PHE A 259 -33.42 1.13 -7.82
CA PHE A 259 -32.91 2.48 -7.78
C PHE A 259 -33.46 3.30 -8.95
N LEU A 260 -33.63 4.61 -8.74
CA LEU A 260 -34.11 5.51 -9.79
C LEU A 260 -32.96 6.25 -10.48
N ASN A 261 -31.94 6.65 -9.73
CA ASN A 261 -30.85 7.52 -10.19
C ASN A 261 -29.47 6.88 -9.95
N VAL A 262 -29.38 5.57 -10.17
CA VAL A 262 -28.15 4.80 -10.00
C VAL A 262 -27.81 4.07 -11.27
N SER A 263 -26.55 4.15 -11.67
CA SER A 263 -25.97 3.41 -12.79
C SER A 263 -24.92 2.42 -12.28
N ALA A 264 -24.57 1.42 -13.10
CA ALA A 264 -23.45 0.54 -12.79
C ALA A 264 -22.57 0.30 -14.02
N TRP A 265 -21.28 0.12 -13.78
CA TRP A 265 -20.30 -0.25 -14.80
C TRP A 265 -19.15 -1.04 -14.18
N TYR A 266 -18.47 -1.82 -15.01
CA TYR A 266 -17.28 -2.54 -14.58
C TYR A 266 -16.07 -1.61 -14.57
N ARG A 267 -15.35 -1.64 -13.45
CA ARG A 267 -14.04 -1.01 -13.30
C ARG A 267 -13.11 -2.05 -12.72
N HIS A 268 -11.93 -2.20 -13.30
CA HIS A 268 -10.97 -3.21 -12.87
C HIS A 268 -9.85 -2.56 -12.06
N TYR A 269 -9.80 -2.89 -10.77
CA TYR A 269 -8.63 -2.60 -9.95
C TYR A 269 -7.80 -3.86 -9.78
N ASP A 270 -6.49 -3.72 -9.91
CA ASP A 270 -5.58 -4.82 -9.64
C ASP A 270 -5.67 -5.28 -8.18
N ASP A 271 -6.11 -4.40 -7.30
CA ASP A 271 -6.17 -4.66 -5.86
C ASP A 271 -7.50 -5.21 -5.37
N ALA A 272 -8.45 -5.50 -6.25
CA ALA A 272 -9.79 -5.92 -5.82
C ALA A 272 -10.19 -7.33 -6.31
N GLY A 273 -9.35 -7.96 -7.14
CA GLY A 273 -9.75 -9.17 -7.84
C GLY A 273 -10.72 -8.89 -8.99
N LYS A 274 -11.50 -9.90 -9.39
CA LYS A 274 -12.51 -9.75 -10.46
C LYS A 274 -13.91 -9.43 -9.96
N ASP A 275 -14.17 -9.70 -8.68
CA ASP A 275 -15.48 -9.52 -8.03
C ASP A 275 -15.67 -8.07 -7.58
N THR A 276 -15.86 -7.18 -8.56
CA THR A 276 -16.10 -5.75 -8.35
C THR A 276 -16.96 -5.15 -9.42
N ILE A 277 -17.85 -4.25 -8.99
CA ILE A 277 -18.62 -3.36 -9.86
C ILE A 277 -18.65 -1.96 -9.26
N SER A 278 -18.71 -0.93 -10.10
CA SER A 278 -18.93 0.45 -9.66
C SER A 278 -20.41 0.79 -9.73
N LEU A 279 -20.95 1.40 -8.68
CA LEU A 279 -22.28 2.02 -8.69
C LEU A 279 -22.13 3.53 -8.68
N GLY A 280 -22.74 4.22 -9.64
CA GLY A 280 -22.67 5.67 -9.75
C GLY A 280 -23.97 6.36 -9.37
N ALA A 281 -23.82 7.53 -8.75
CA ALA A 281 -24.90 8.47 -8.49
C ALA A 281 -24.51 9.86 -9.01
N ASP A 282 -25.47 10.56 -9.59
CA ASP A 282 -25.32 11.90 -10.17
C ASP A 282 -26.24 12.93 -9.50
N THR A 283 -26.95 12.53 -8.44
CA THR A 283 -27.86 13.38 -7.66
C THR A 283 -27.74 13.08 -6.16
N PRO A 284 -28.03 14.07 -5.29
CA PRO A 284 -28.16 13.85 -3.84
C PRO A 284 -29.11 12.69 -3.47
N ALA A 285 -30.21 12.55 -4.21
CA ALA A 285 -31.16 11.45 -4.03
C ALA A 285 -30.53 10.09 -4.35
N GLY A 286 -29.76 9.99 -5.45
CA GLY A 286 -29.02 8.77 -5.80
C GLY A 286 -28.00 8.38 -4.72
N TRP A 287 -27.27 9.34 -4.15
CA TRP A 287 -26.35 9.09 -3.03
C TRP A 287 -27.08 8.59 -1.78
N THR A 288 -28.22 9.21 -1.46
CA THR A 288 -29.07 8.79 -0.35
C THR A 288 -29.60 7.37 -0.55
N GLU A 289 -30.05 7.02 -1.76
CA GLU A 289 -30.52 5.67 -2.11
C GLU A 289 -29.40 4.65 -1.96
N LEU A 290 -28.22 4.90 -2.57
CA LEU A 290 -27.07 4.00 -2.51
C LEU A 290 -26.62 3.72 -1.08
N LEU A 291 -26.38 4.78 -0.31
CA LEU A 291 -25.88 4.64 1.05
C LEU A 291 -26.96 4.28 2.07
N SER A 292 -28.23 4.13 1.66
CA SER A 292 -29.29 3.59 2.52
C SER A 292 -29.59 2.12 2.27
N ASP A 293 -29.17 1.55 1.14
CA ASP A 293 -29.40 0.15 0.84
C ASP A 293 -28.36 -0.74 1.56
N GLN A 294 -28.86 -1.63 2.43
CA GLN A 294 -28.03 -2.51 3.25
C GLN A 294 -27.18 -3.47 2.43
N ARG A 295 -27.63 -3.89 1.23
CA ARG A 295 -26.82 -4.77 0.38
C ARG A 295 -25.66 -4.01 -0.25
N VAL A 296 -25.89 -2.74 -0.64
CA VAL A 296 -24.83 -1.86 -1.13
C VAL A 296 -23.76 -1.65 -0.06
N LEU A 297 -24.17 -1.29 1.17
CA LEU A 297 -23.24 -1.06 2.28
C LEU A 297 -22.48 -2.34 2.66
N LYS A 298 -23.16 -3.50 2.73
CA LYS A 298 -22.50 -4.79 2.98
C LYS A 298 -21.48 -5.13 1.90
N ALA A 299 -21.83 -4.93 0.62
CA ALA A 299 -20.95 -5.21 -0.50
C ALA A 299 -19.74 -4.26 -0.56
N ALA A 300 -19.93 -2.99 -0.21
CA ALA A 300 -18.86 -2.00 -0.07
C ALA A 300 -17.93 -2.34 1.12
N GLY A 301 -18.52 -2.60 2.29
CA GLY A 301 -17.78 -2.95 3.51
C GLY A 301 -16.96 -4.22 3.36
N GLN A 302 -17.51 -5.27 2.74
CA GLN A 302 -16.73 -6.48 2.46
C GLN A 302 -15.55 -6.19 1.53
N LEU A 303 -15.74 -5.40 0.46
CA LEU A 303 -14.66 -5.03 -0.43
C LEU A 303 -13.54 -4.30 0.32
N VAL A 304 -13.89 -3.26 1.08
CA VAL A 304 -12.92 -2.47 1.84
C VAL A 304 -12.18 -3.33 2.85
N PHE A 305 -12.89 -4.17 3.60
CA PHE A 305 -12.30 -5.12 4.54
C PHE A 305 -11.30 -6.05 3.86
N ASP A 306 -11.69 -6.67 2.75
CA ASP A 306 -10.83 -7.59 2.01
C ASP A 306 -9.55 -6.90 1.50
N VAL A 307 -9.65 -5.64 1.03
CA VAL A 307 -8.51 -4.88 0.54
C VAL A 307 -7.58 -4.46 1.70
N MET A 308 -8.13 -3.93 2.80
CA MET A 308 -7.36 -3.56 3.98
C MET A 308 -6.64 -4.75 4.61
N SER A 309 -7.25 -5.93 4.57
CA SER A 309 -6.63 -7.18 5.04
C SER A 309 -5.39 -7.55 4.22
N LYS A 310 -5.23 -7.10 2.97
CA LYS A 310 -4.08 -7.47 2.14
C LYS A 310 -2.84 -6.63 2.39
N HIS A 311 -3.00 -5.32 2.53
CA HIS A 311 -1.91 -4.39 2.85
C HIS A 311 -2.44 -2.99 3.18
N PRO A 312 -1.60 -2.13 3.77
CA PRO A 312 -1.92 -0.71 3.98
C PRO A 312 -2.25 0.04 2.69
N CYS A 313 -2.98 1.16 2.83
CA CYS A 313 -3.15 2.18 1.81
C CYS A 313 -1.79 2.81 1.44
N VAL A 314 -1.54 2.97 0.15
CA VAL A 314 -0.32 3.62 -0.37
C VAL A 314 -0.50 5.12 -0.62
N TYR A 315 -1.73 5.62 -0.56
CA TYR A 315 -2.10 7.02 -0.85
C TYR A 315 -2.29 7.86 0.41
N THR A 316 -1.68 7.43 1.53
CA THR A 316 -1.81 8.10 2.83
C THR A 316 -1.19 9.50 2.82
N ARG A 317 -0.26 9.77 1.90
CA ARG A 317 0.33 11.11 1.66
C ARG A 317 -0.69 12.15 1.19
N TYR A 318 -1.85 11.73 0.69
CA TYR A 318 -2.92 12.63 0.22
C TYR A 318 -4.13 12.69 1.16
N HIS A 319 -4.02 12.06 2.32
CA HIS A 319 -5.10 11.98 3.29
C HIS A 319 -5.34 13.36 3.92
N CYS A 320 -6.55 13.89 3.88
CA CYS A 320 -6.93 15.19 4.42
C CYS A 320 -7.53 15.02 5.83
N PRO A 321 -6.73 15.11 6.91
CA PRO A 321 -7.16 14.84 8.27
C PRO A 321 -8.22 15.84 8.78
N GLN A 322 -8.20 17.09 8.32
CA GLN A 322 -9.18 18.10 8.76
C GLN A 322 -10.58 17.79 8.23
N VAL A 323 -10.69 17.13 7.07
CA VAL A 323 -11.99 16.62 6.59
C VAL A 323 -12.48 15.49 7.50
N VAL A 324 -11.58 14.65 8.01
CA VAL A 324 -11.94 13.60 8.99
C VAL A 324 -12.35 14.21 10.34
N GLU A 325 -11.68 15.27 10.80
CA GLU A 325 -12.11 16.04 11.98
C GLU A 325 -13.51 16.62 11.78
N HIS A 326 -13.79 17.11 10.58
CA HIS A 326 -15.09 17.66 10.24
C HIS A 326 -16.18 16.57 10.16
N VAL A 327 -15.85 15.37 9.69
CA VAL A 327 -16.74 14.20 9.70
C VAL A 327 -17.05 13.75 11.13
N TYR A 328 -16.08 13.83 12.03
CA TYR A 328 -16.13 13.33 13.41
C TYR A 328 -15.92 14.45 14.44
N PRO A 329 -16.78 15.50 14.48
CA PRO A 329 -16.59 16.66 15.36
C PRO A 329 -16.66 16.30 16.85
N GLU A 330 -17.25 15.14 17.19
CA GLU A 330 -17.32 14.62 18.54
C GLU A 330 -16.01 14.00 19.06
N PHE A 331 -15.01 13.79 18.20
CA PHE A 331 -13.71 13.23 18.57
C PHE A 331 -12.59 14.25 18.37
N GLN A 332 -11.67 14.30 19.33
CA GLN A 332 -10.47 15.14 19.24
C GLN A 332 -9.28 14.33 18.73
N ARG A 333 -8.36 14.99 18.00
CA ARG A 333 -7.04 14.42 17.71
C ARG A 333 -6.19 14.38 18.96
N GLU A 334 -5.46 13.29 19.13
CA GLU A 334 -4.43 13.23 20.18
C GLU A 334 -3.39 14.34 19.96
N GLU A 335 -3.07 15.09 21.01
CA GLU A 335 -1.97 16.07 20.97
C GLU A 335 -0.65 15.32 20.89
N ASP A 336 0.20 15.75 19.96
CA ASP A 336 1.49 15.12 19.69
C ASP A 336 2.41 15.15 20.93
N ALA A 337 2.70 13.97 21.50
CA ALA A 337 3.67 13.83 22.59
C ALA A 337 5.10 14.22 22.18
N LEU A 338 5.37 14.42 20.88
CA LEU A 338 6.65 14.90 20.33
C LEU A 338 6.87 16.42 20.49
N GLN A 339 5.89 17.18 21.01
CA GLN A 339 6.09 18.58 21.40
C GLN A 339 7.18 18.80 22.48
N ARG A 340 7.80 17.74 23.04
CA ARG A 340 8.97 17.86 23.92
C ARG A 340 10.31 18.01 23.19
N SER A 341 10.33 17.98 21.87
CA SER A 341 11.53 18.18 21.04
C SER A 341 11.46 19.49 20.24
N GLU A 342 11.04 20.59 20.87
CA GLU A 342 11.32 21.91 20.28
C GLU A 342 12.82 22.22 20.40
N ALA A 343 13.57 21.93 19.34
CA ALA A 343 14.81 22.63 19.03
C ALA A 343 15.04 22.71 17.52
N ARG A 344 14.56 23.84 16.97
CA ARG A 344 14.86 24.46 15.66
C ARG A 344 14.02 24.00 14.47
N THR A 345 13.08 24.86 14.10
CA THR A 345 12.33 24.82 12.85
C THR A 345 13.16 25.35 11.67
N PRO A 346 13.04 24.78 10.45
CA PRO A 346 13.67 25.26 9.22
C PRO A 346 13.34 26.71 8.82
N ALA A 347 12.26 27.29 9.38
CA ALA A 347 11.89 28.69 9.16
C ALA A 347 12.97 29.68 9.65
N ASP A 348 13.80 29.29 10.62
CA ASP A 348 14.90 30.13 11.11
C ASP A 348 16.13 30.16 10.17
N LEU A 349 16.21 29.24 9.21
CA LEU A 349 17.32 29.13 8.25
C LEU A 349 17.06 29.85 6.92
N ILE A 350 15.83 30.29 6.66
CA ILE A 350 15.43 30.96 5.40
C ILE A 350 15.41 32.49 5.55
N ALA A 351 15.65 33.01 6.75
CA ALA A 351 15.85 34.45 6.97
C ALA A 351 17.30 34.90 6.68
N ALA A 352 17.84 34.57 5.51
CA ALA A 352 19.00 35.26 4.95
C ALA A 352 19.03 35.12 3.42
N GLU A 353 18.90 36.27 2.76
CA GLU A 353 19.14 36.54 1.34
C GLU A 353 18.02 36.19 0.35
N ALA A 354 17.19 37.21 0.12
CA ALA A 354 16.26 37.32 -1.00
C ALA A 354 16.99 37.54 -2.34
N VAL A 355 16.56 36.85 -3.40
CA VAL A 355 16.81 37.21 -4.81
C VAL A 355 15.54 36.88 -5.62
N PRO A 356 15.11 37.73 -6.58
CA PRO A 356 13.69 37.96 -6.86
C PRO A 356 13.10 37.13 -8.00
N ALA A 357 11.76 37.07 -7.97
CA ALA A 357 10.86 36.45 -8.94
C ALA A 357 11.06 36.92 -10.38
N VAL A 358 10.95 35.99 -11.33
CA VAL A 358 10.75 36.28 -12.76
C VAL A 358 9.41 35.71 -13.19
N GLN A 359 8.52 36.60 -13.61
CA GLN A 359 7.24 36.34 -14.25
C GLN A 359 7.45 35.73 -15.64
N ALA A 360 6.55 34.83 -16.07
CA ALA A 360 6.26 34.63 -17.48
C ALA A 360 4.78 34.32 -17.66
N ALA A 361 4.19 35.02 -18.64
CA ALA A 361 2.78 35.27 -18.83
C ALA A 361 2.03 34.19 -19.63
N GLU A 362 0.71 34.32 -19.56
CA GLU A 362 -0.36 33.66 -20.32
C GLU A 362 -0.10 33.54 -21.83
N VAL A 363 -0.62 32.44 -22.41
CA VAL A 363 -1.29 32.49 -23.72
C VAL A 363 -2.50 31.55 -23.68
N ALA A 364 -3.70 32.13 -23.72
CA ALA A 364 -4.95 31.46 -24.03
C ALA A 364 -5.25 31.59 -25.54
N ALA A 365 -5.79 30.53 -26.16
CA ALA A 365 -6.97 30.57 -27.04
C ALA A 365 -7.12 29.29 -27.92
N GLY A 366 -8.33 28.69 -27.87
CA GLY A 366 -9.14 28.45 -29.08
C GLY A 366 -9.32 27.02 -29.61
N GLN A 367 -10.51 26.44 -29.34
CA GLN A 367 -11.43 25.74 -30.27
C GLN A 367 -10.96 24.41 -30.92
N ASP A 368 -11.72 23.33 -31.07
CA ASP A 368 -13.16 23.06 -31.14
C ASP A 368 -13.46 21.60 -30.72
N SER A 369 -14.73 21.35 -30.42
CA SER A 369 -15.35 20.05 -30.13
C SER A 369 -15.37 19.09 -31.32
N GLU A 370 -15.02 17.82 -31.10
CA GLU A 370 -15.71 16.66 -31.69
C GLU A 370 -15.27 15.35 -31.00
N SER A 371 -16.23 14.44 -30.87
CA SER A 371 -16.21 13.18 -30.12
C SER A 371 -15.13 12.19 -30.56
N SER A 372 -14.44 11.57 -29.60
CA SER A 372 -14.01 10.16 -29.71
C SER A 372 -13.77 9.53 -28.35
N ASP A 373 -14.49 8.44 -28.08
CA ASP A 373 -14.08 7.39 -27.15
C ASP A 373 -12.61 7.01 -27.41
N THR A 374 -11.73 7.30 -26.46
CA THR A 374 -10.39 6.70 -26.39
C THR A 374 -10.06 6.47 -24.93
N ASP A 375 -9.82 5.20 -24.60
CA ASP A 375 -9.14 4.72 -23.39
C ASP A 375 -8.01 5.69 -22.99
N LEU A 376 -8.18 6.38 -21.88
CA LEU A 376 -7.12 7.18 -21.28
C LEU A 376 -6.17 6.23 -20.54
N SER A 377 -4.97 6.10 -21.09
CA SER A 377 -3.82 5.46 -20.46
C SER A 377 -3.42 6.19 -19.17
N ASP A 378 -3.05 5.42 -18.15
CA ASP A 378 -2.59 5.78 -16.79
C ASP A 378 -1.34 6.71 -16.72
N GLU A 379 -1.10 7.60 -17.68
CA GLU A 379 0.15 8.36 -17.84
C GLU A 379 0.12 9.83 -17.39
N GLU A 380 -0.95 10.31 -16.73
CA GLU A 380 -0.95 11.63 -16.09
C GLU A 380 -1.26 11.51 -14.59
N LEU A 381 -0.32 10.90 -13.87
CA LEU A 381 -0.15 11.16 -12.43
C LEU A 381 0.22 12.64 -12.27
N GLU A 382 -0.79 13.48 -12.11
CA GLU A 382 -0.65 14.85 -11.61
C GLU A 382 0.26 14.85 -10.38
N PHE A 383 1.29 15.70 -10.40
CA PHE A 383 2.17 15.96 -9.28
C PHE A 383 1.37 16.51 -8.10
N VAL A 384 1.37 15.80 -6.96
CA VAL A 384 0.71 16.22 -5.73
C VAL A 384 1.77 16.36 -4.63
N GLU A 385 1.83 17.53 -3.98
CA GLU A 385 2.74 17.79 -2.86
C GLU A 385 2.44 16.93 -1.62
N ASP A 386 3.43 16.82 -0.71
CA ASP A 386 3.66 15.93 0.47
C ASP A 386 3.16 16.31 1.89
N ASP A 387 2.29 15.55 2.58
CA ASP A 387 1.94 15.78 4.01
C ASP A 387 1.93 14.51 4.88
N ILE A 388 2.78 13.58 4.51
CA ILE A 388 3.47 12.75 5.51
C ILE A 388 4.94 13.10 5.38
N VAL A 389 5.58 13.50 6.48
CA VAL A 389 7.03 13.67 6.49
C VAL A 389 7.64 12.29 6.27
N ILE A 390 8.19 12.06 5.07
CA ILE A 390 8.86 10.82 4.76
C ILE A 390 10.33 10.93 5.17
N TYR A 391 10.77 9.92 5.90
CA TYR A 391 12.18 9.67 6.15
C TYR A 391 12.65 8.59 5.17
N TRP A 392 13.65 8.91 4.37
CA TRP A 392 14.14 8.02 3.33
C TRP A 392 15.30 7.19 3.82
N PHE A 393 15.20 5.87 3.73
CA PHE A 393 16.28 4.95 4.03
C PHE A 393 16.80 4.30 2.76
N VAL A 394 17.99 4.69 2.34
CA VAL A 394 18.55 4.34 1.04
C VAL A 394 19.82 3.51 1.16
N ASN A 395 20.06 2.61 0.21
CA ASN A 395 21.27 1.78 0.24
C ASN A 395 22.47 2.45 -0.44
N THR A 396 23.67 1.99 -0.08
CA THR A 396 24.86 2.17 -0.92
C THR A 396 24.78 1.31 -2.18
N GLY A 397 25.53 1.68 -3.21
CA GLY A 397 25.69 0.88 -4.41
C GLY A 397 26.29 -0.53 -4.15
N PRO A 398 26.13 -1.46 -5.11
CA PRO A 398 26.68 -2.80 -4.97
C PRO A 398 28.21 -2.77 -4.84
N LYS A 399 28.76 -3.44 -3.81
CA LYS A 399 30.22 -3.50 -3.57
C LYS A 399 31.04 -3.90 -4.81
N ARG A 400 30.49 -4.77 -5.67
CA ARG A 400 31.15 -5.22 -6.91
C ARG A 400 31.40 -4.09 -7.91
N LEU A 401 30.52 -3.09 -7.94
CA LEU A 401 30.61 -1.98 -8.90
C LEU A 401 31.53 -0.86 -8.41
N ASN A 402 31.82 -0.82 -7.11
CA ASN A 402 32.65 0.20 -6.47
C ASN A 402 32.28 1.64 -6.90
N ARG A 403 30.97 1.90 -6.93
CA ARG A 403 30.33 3.17 -7.29
C ARG A 403 29.13 3.37 -6.39
N HIS A 404 28.70 4.62 -6.23
CA HIS A 404 27.64 5.01 -5.28
C HIS A 404 27.99 4.59 -3.85
N THR A 405 29.25 4.85 -3.50
CA THR A 405 29.82 4.60 -2.18
C THR A 405 29.58 5.80 -1.26
N LEU A 406 29.80 5.63 0.05
CA LEU A 406 29.73 6.75 0.99
C LEU A 406 30.69 7.90 0.60
N ALA A 407 31.88 7.55 0.10
CA ALA A 407 32.86 8.54 -0.33
C ALA A 407 32.38 9.31 -1.56
N ASP A 408 31.71 8.63 -2.51
CA ASP A 408 31.10 9.28 -3.66
C ASP A 408 30.02 10.27 -3.20
N PHE A 409 29.12 9.83 -2.31
CA PHE A 409 28.01 10.66 -1.82
C PHE A 409 28.46 11.90 -1.08
N LEU A 410 29.46 11.77 -0.20
CA LEU A 410 30.05 12.89 0.53
C LEU A 410 30.80 13.85 -0.41
N HIS A 411 31.46 13.33 -1.44
CA HIS A 411 32.19 14.15 -2.41
C HIS A 411 31.26 14.93 -3.33
N SER A 412 30.17 14.30 -3.81
CA SER A 412 29.22 14.92 -4.72
C SER A 412 28.15 15.76 -4.03
N GLY A 413 27.90 15.54 -2.73
CA GLY A 413 26.72 16.09 -2.05
C GLY A 413 25.42 15.51 -2.62
N GLU A 414 25.45 14.28 -3.12
CA GLU A 414 24.34 13.64 -3.83
C GLU A 414 24.26 12.17 -3.43
N TRP A 415 23.05 11.70 -3.07
CA TRP A 415 22.78 10.27 -3.06
C TRP A 415 22.38 9.82 -4.46
N LYS A 416 22.90 8.66 -4.90
CA LYS A 416 22.66 8.12 -6.24
C LYS A 416 22.57 6.60 -6.23
N MET A 417 21.75 6.05 -7.14
CA MET A 417 21.69 4.62 -7.44
C MET A 417 21.80 4.36 -8.93
N GLU A 418 22.00 3.09 -9.30
CA GLU A 418 21.80 2.67 -10.69
C GLU A 418 20.31 2.75 -11.05
N PRO A 419 19.95 3.14 -12.28
CA PRO A 419 18.56 3.13 -12.74
C PRO A 419 17.88 1.79 -12.45
N ASN A 420 16.70 1.88 -11.85
CA ASN A 420 15.92 0.73 -11.43
C ASN A 420 14.44 1.11 -11.45
N PRO A 421 13.66 0.61 -12.43
CA PRO A 421 12.25 0.96 -12.59
C PRO A 421 11.39 0.71 -11.35
N LYS A 422 11.82 -0.19 -10.44
CA LYS A 422 11.13 -0.43 -9.17
C LYS A 422 11.13 0.80 -8.26
N TYR A 423 12.21 1.59 -8.30
CA TYR A 423 12.46 2.67 -7.34
C TYR A 423 12.49 4.05 -7.97
N GLU A 424 12.50 4.16 -9.30
CA GLU A 424 12.57 5.45 -10.01
C GLU A 424 11.49 6.44 -9.58
N LEU A 425 10.24 5.98 -9.49
CA LEU A 425 9.13 6.80 -8.99
C LEU A 425 9.33 7.22 -7.53
N HIS A 426 9.78 6.31 -6.66
CA HIS A 426 10.04 6.63 -5.25
C HIS A 426 11.15 7.67 -5.09
N VAL A 427 12.17 7.64 -5.96
CA VAL A 427 13.25 8.65 -5.95
C VAL A 427 12.73 9.97 -6.50
N GLN A 428 11.87 9.97 -7.52
CA GLN A 428 11.22 11.20 -8.01
C GLN A 428 10.30 11.84 -6.97
N GLU A 429 9.74 11.04 -6.07
CA GLU A 429 8.87 11.47 -4.96
C GLU A 429 9.62 12.07 -3.75
N MET A 430 10.97 12.00 -3.73
CA MET A 430 11.79 12.61 -2.68
C MET A 430 11.78 14.13 -2.80
N LEU A 431 11.40 14.84 -1.74
CA LEU A 431 11.32 16.29 -1.75
C LEU A 431 12.43 16.99 -0.94
N PRO A 432 12.83 18.21 -1.36
CA PRO A 432 13.67 19.07 -0.54
C PRO A 432 13.07 19.29 0.87
N GLY A 433 13.92 19.21 1.89
CA GLY A 433 13.53 19.30 3.30
C GLY A 433 13.30 17.94 3.97
N GLU A 434 13.06 16.87 3.21
CA GLU A 434 12.92 15.53 3.76
C GLU A 434 14.28 14.97 4.23
N ARG A 435 14.25 14.11 5.26
CA ARG A 435 15.46 13.51 5.83
C ARG A 435 15.79 12.20 5.11
N ILE A 436 17.08 11.96 4.91
CA ILE A 436 17.58 10.77 4.23
C ILE A 436 18.69 10.12 5.04
N ALA A 437 18.68 8.80 5.12
CA ALA A 437 19.67 7.96 5.79
C ALA A 437 20.25 6.94 4.82
N VAL A 438 21.57 6.98 4.61
CA VAL A 438 22.28 5.94 3.87
C VAL A 438 22.55 4.78 4.80
N ARG A 439 22.19 3.57 4.37
CA ARG A 439 22.29 2.37 5.17
C ARG A 439 22.90 1.19 4.42
N THR A 440 23.32 0.21 5.19
CA THR A 440 23.58 -1.15 4.70
C THR A 440 22.88 -2.17 5.58
N ARG A 441 22.61 -3.35 5.02
CA ARG A 441 21.98 -4.45 5.74
C ARG A 441 22.91 -5.66 5.76
N LYS A 442 22.96 -6.36 6.89
CA LYS A 442 23.67 -7.62 7.06
C LYS A 442 22.95 -8.51 8.05
N ASN A 443 23.16 -9.81 7.95
CA ASN A 443 22.75 -10.74 9.01
C ASN A 443 23.99 -11.12 9.82
N VAL A 444 23.88 -11.05 11.15
CA VAL A 444 24.97 -11.36 12.07
C VAL A 444 24.61 -12.51 13.00
N THR A 445 25.63 -13.19 13.50
CA THR A 445 25.52 -14.30 14.46
C THR A 445 26.35 -14.07 15.72
N LYS A 446 27.01 -12.91 15.87
CA LYS A 446 27.84 -12.55 17.01
C LYS A 446 27.71 -11.05 17.26
N GLY A 447 27.96 -10.62 18.50
CA GLY A 447 27.97 -9.19 18.86
C GLY A 447 26.59 -8.52 18.90
N VAL A 448 25.51 -9.30 19.07
CA VAL A 448 24.16 -8.77 19.26
C VAL A 448 23.87 -8.58 20.76
N PRO A 449 23.13 -7.53 21.17
CA PRO A 449 22.91 -7.22 22.58
C PRO A 449 21.82 -8.07 23.26
N PHE A 450 21.48 -9.23 22.70
CA PHE A 450 20.40 -10.11 23.19
C PHE A 450 20.64 -11.58 22.82
N ASP A 451 19.92 -12.49 23.47
CA ASP A 451 19.99 -13.91 23.15
C ASP A 451 19.28 -14.21 21.81
N ARG A 452 20.08 -14.53 20.81
CA ARG A 452 19.62 -14.89 19.46
C ARG A 452 19.17 -16.34 19.33
N ARG A 453 19.30 -17.18 20.36
CA ARG A 453 18.91 -18.60 20.36
C ARG A 453 19.45 -19.39 19.16
N GLY A 454 20.71 -19.16 18.81
CA GLY A 454 21.35 -19.79 17.66
C GLY A 454 20.94 -19.25 16.28
N ARG A 455 19.96 -18.34 16.20
CA ARG A 455 19.46 -17.76 14.94
C ARG A 455 20.35 -16.62 14.43
N GLN A 456 20.18 -16.27 13.15
CA GLN A 456 20.74 -15.05 12.57
C GLN A 456 19.87 -13.85 12.95
N VAL A 457 20.51 -12.70 13.18
CA VAL A 457 19.84 -11.43 13.48
C VAL A 457 20.10 -10.48 12.33
N SER A 458 19.04 -9.87 11.81
CA SER A 458 19.20 -8.83 10.80
C SER A 458 19.62 -7.51 11.45
N VAL A 459 20.61 -6.86 10.85
CA VAL A 459 21.18 -5.60 11.31
C VAL A 459 21.22 -4.64 10.14
N MET A 460 20.81 -3.40 10.41
CA MET A 460 20.92 -2.27 9.51
C MET A 460 21.91 -1.29 10.11
N ASP A 461 23.03 -1.08 9.43
CA ASP A 461 23.99 -0.05 9.80
C ASP A 461 23.57 1.24 9.09
N ILE A 462 23.23 2.29 9.84
CA ILE A 462 23.00 3.64 9.33
C ILE A 462 24.35 4.35 9.30
N LEU A 463 24.76 4.78 8.10
CA LEU A 463 26.13 5.18 7.78
C LEU A 463 26.25 6.69 7.58
N LEU A 464 25.22 7.31 7.03
CA LEU A 464 25.10 8.76 6.84
C LEU A 464 23.66 9.16 7.07
N THR A 465 23.46 10.37 7.54
CA THR A 465 22.16 11.05 7.56
C THR A 465 22.32 12.41 6.90
N GLY A 466 21.23 12.99 6.40
CA GLY A 466 21.24 14.31 5.83
C GLY A 466 19.84 14.82 5.55
N THR A 467 19.79 15.99 4.92
CA THR A 467 18.57 16.63 4.46
C THR A 467 18.62 16.77 2.95
N ILE A 468 17.59 16.31 2.25
CA ILE A 468 17.50 16.47 0.80
C ILE A 468 17.35 17.97 0.51
N VAL A 469 18.17 18.50 -0.40
CA VAL A 469 18.15 19.93 -0.77
C VAL A 469 17.64 20.18 -2.18
N ALA A 470 17.70 19.17 -3.06
CA ALA A 470 17.13 19.24 -4.40
C ALA A 470 16.93 17.84 -4.99
N ASN A 471 15.89 17.66 -5.79
CA ASN A 471 15.67 16.48 -6.60
C ASN A 471 15.70 16.87 -8.09
N PRO A 472 16.64 16.35 -8.90
CA PRO A 472 16.70 16.64 -10.33
C PRO A 472 15.59 15.95 -11.14
N GLY A 473 14.81 15.03 -10.55
CA GLY A 473 13.72 14.31 -11.20
C GLY A 473 14.17 13.16 -12.12
N ASP A 474 15.45 12.78 -12.07
CA ASP A 474 16.03 11.73 -12.93
C ASP A 474 15.68 10.30 -12.46
N GLY A 475 14.98 10.16 -11.34
CA GLY A 475 14.58 8.87 -10.75
C GLY A 475 15.72 8.03 -10.20
N CYS A 476 16.94 8.57 -10.11
CA CYS A 476 18.08 7.82 -9.59
C CYS A 476 18.99 8.61 -8.67
N SER A 477 18.76 9.90 -8.47
CA SER A 477 19.56 10.74 -7.58
C SER A 477 18.77 11.82 -6.86
N VAL A 478 19.31 12.27 -5.72
CA VAL A 478 18.90 13.50 -5.01
C VAL A 478 20.12 14.19 -4.43
N LYS A 479 20.14 15.53 -4.46
CA LYS A 479 21.16 16.32 -3.76
C LYS A 479 20.83 16.38 -2.27
N VAL A 480 21.85 16.18 -1.45
CA VAL A 480 21.73 16.05 0.00
C VAL A 480 22.76 16.92 0.68
N ASP A 481 22.31 17.73 1.64
CA ASP A 481 23.18 18.31 2.65
C ASP A 481 23.40 17.26 3.74
N TRP A 482 24.59 16.66 3.74
CA TRP A 482 24.93 15.56 4.64
C TRP A 482 25.26 16.09 6.04
N ASP A 483 24.68 15.46 7.07
CA ASP A 483 25.06 15.71 8.46
C ASP A 483 26.53 15.33 8.69
N PRO A 484 27.20 15.90 9.70
CA PRO A 484 28.56 15.52 10.07
C PRO A 484 28.70 13.99 10.24
N PRO A 485 29.66 13.34 9.56
CA PRO A 485 29.79 11.89 9.63
C PRO A 485 29.95 11.39 11.07
N SER A 486 29.14 10.42 11.45
CA SER A 486 29.15 9.78 12.76
C SER A 486 29.61 8.32 12.65
N GLN A 487 29.81 7.66 13.79
CA GLN A 487 30.01 6.21 13.76
C GLN A 487 28.72 5.51 13.32
N PRO A 488 28.82 4.40 12.56
CA PRO A 488 27.64 3.66 12.12
C PRO A 488 26.71 3.29 13.27
N LEU A 489 25.45 3.71 13.19
CA LEU A 489 24.42 3.32 14.14
C LEU A 489 23.85 1.95 13.74
N GLN A 490 23.79 1.03 14.69
CA GLN A 490 23.34 -0.34 14.42
C GLN A 490 21.91 -0.54 14.90
N TRP A 491 21.01 -0.83 13.96
CA TRP A 491 19.62 -1.13 14.21
C TRP A 491 19.33 -2.62 13.98
N TYR A 492 18.69 -3.28 14.94
CA TYR A 492 18.43 -4.72 14.92
C TYR A 492 16.97 -5.06 14.56
N LEU A 493 16.76 -6.24 13.97
CA LEU A 493 15.46 -6.89 13.72
C LEU A 493 14.61 -6.25 12.61
N TYR A 494 14.11 -5.03 12.77
CA TYR A 494 13.23 -4.35 11.80
C TYR A 494 14.03 -3.67 10.68
N THR A 495 14.38 -4.43 9.66
CA THR A 495 15.29 -3.97 8.60
C THR A 495 14.69 -4.24 7.22
N ASN A 496 14.21 -3.22 6.52
CA ASN A 496 13.65 -3.37 5.17
C ASN A 496 14.73 -3.83 4.16
N GLN A 497 14.38 -4.54 3.09
CA GLN A 497 15.32 -5.02 2.06
C GLN A 497 15.45 -4.10 0.83
N ASP A 498 14.51 -3.18 0.65
CA ASP A 498 14.42 -2.32 -0.52
C ASP A 498 15.57 -1.29 -0.58
N THR A 499 16.01 -0.98 -1.79
CA THR A 499 17.08 0.01 -2.02
C THR A 499 16.65 1.40 -1.62
N VAL A 500 15.39 1.73 -1.85
CA VAL A 500 14.73 2.98 -1.50
C VAL A 500 13.55 2.62 -0.64
N TRP A 501 13.55 3.08 0.61
CA TRP A 501 12.50 2.80 1.56
C TRP A 501 11.96 4.11 2.13
N ALA A 502 10.72 4.41 1.80
CA ALA A 502 9.95 5.49 2.41
C ALA A 502 9.48 5.05 3.80
N VAL A 503 9.82 5.85 4.83
CA VAL A 503 9.38 5.66 6.21
C VAL A 503 8.54 6.87 6.63
N PRO A 504 7.21 6.80 6.45
CA PRO A 504 6.24 7.74 6.99
C PRO A 504 6.35 7.95 8.51
N ALA A 505 6.58 9.18 8.95
CA ALA A 505 6.38 9.53 10.36
C ALA A 505 4.90 9.46 10.76
N GLY A 506 4.63 9.05 12.00
CA GLY A 506 3.29 8.92 12.57
C GLY A 506 2.47 7.73 12.04
N ARG A 507 3.02 6.97 11.09
CA ARG A 507 2.31 5.83 10.49
C ARG A 507 2.24 4.64 11.44
N SER A 508 3.35 4.28 12.09
CA SER A 508 3.41 3.16 13.02
C SER A 508 4.49 3.43 14.08
N SER A 509 4.24 2.97 15.30
CA SER A 509 5.22 3.04 16.40
C SER A 509 6.56 2.39 16.07
N TRP A 510 6.61 1.51 15.08
CA TRP A 510 7.83 0.87 14.58
C TRP A 510 8.66 1.82 13.73
N ASP A 511 8.00 2.51 12.81
CA ASP A 511 8.59 3.50 11.92
C ASP A 511 9.09 4.69 12.74
N ASP A 512 8.28 5.18 13.68
CA ASP A 512 8.64 6.29 14.56
C ASP A 512 9.85 5.97 15.43
N ARG A 513 9.92 4.76 16.00
CA ARG A 513 11.10 4.32 16.77
C ARG A 513 12.36 4.24 15.92
N LEU A 514 12.23 3.84 14.65
CA LEU A 514 13.37 3.84 13.73
C LEU A 514 13.79 5.27 13.37
N ILE A 515 12.83 6.15 13.11
CA ILE A 515 13.08 7.57 12.81
C ILE A 515 13.80 8.24 13.99
N GLU A 516 13.28 8.10 15.21
CA GLU A 516 13.88 8.63 16.43
C GLU A 516 15.30 8.09 16.68
N PHE A 517 15.53 6.81 16.39
CA PHE A 517 16.87 6.22 16.49
C PHE A 517 17.83 6.80 15.45
N ALA A 518 17.38 6.89 14.19
CA ALA A 518 18.21 7.29 13.07
C ALA A 518 18.56 8.78 13.08
N PHE A 519 17.59 9.63 13.45
CA PHE A 519 17.68 11.09 13.30
C PHE A 519 17.56 11.86 14.63
N GLY A 520 16.93 11.27 15.65
CA GLY A 520 16.70 11.89 16.98
C GLY A 520 17.73 11.48 18.05
N GLY A 521 18.59 10.49 17.77
CA GLY A 521 19.59 9.99 18.72
C GLY A 521 19.02 9.10 19.82
N ALA A 522 17.80 8.60 19.67
CA ALA A 522 17.21 7.66 20.61
C ALA A 522 17.98 6.32 20.63
N VAL A 523 17.94 5.62 21.76
CA VAL A 523 18.49 4.26 21.88
C VAL A 523 17.42 3.26 21.44
N GLN A 524 17.81 2.23 20.67
CA GLN A 524 16.88 1.18 20.28
C GLN A 524 16.45 0.36 21.51
N ASP A 525 15.14 0.28 21.75
CA ASP A 525 14.54 -0.60 22.75
C ASP A 525 14.47 -2.05 22.23
N VAL A 526 15.60 -2.76 22.33
CA VAL A 526 15.73 -4.14 21.83
C VAL A 526 14.82 -5.12 22.57
N ASP A 527 14.48 -4.84 23.84
CA ASP A 527 13.58 -5.65 24.66
C ASP A 527 12.14 -5.56 24.17
N TRP A 528 11.71 -4.36 23.79
CA TRP A 528 10.42 -4.15 23.15
C TRP A 528 10.36 -4.87 21.80
N TRP A 529 11.38 -4.72 20.96
CA TRP A 529 11.42 -5.34 19.62
C TRP A 529 11.39 -6.86 19.66
N ARG A 530 12.20 -7.49 20.51
CA ARG A 530 12.24 -8.97 20.59
C ARG A 530 10.92 -9.58 21.03
N ASN A 531 10.09 -8.83 21.76
CA ASN A 531 8.82 -9.29 22.30
C ASN A 531 7.60 -8.97 21.42
N GLN A 532 7.79 -8.34 20.26
CA GLN A 532 6.72 -8.16 19.27
C GLN A 532 6.25 -9.50 18.70
N HIS A 533 4.96 -9.58 18.30
CA HIS A 533 4.26 -10.84 18.01
C HIS A 533 5.00 -11.81 17.04
N TYR A 534 5.66 -11.29 16.00
CA TYR A 534 6.42 -12.05 14.98
C TYR A 534 7.90 -12.30 15.34
N LEU A 535 8.41 -11.66 16.40
CA LEU A 535 9.79 -11.82 16.89
C LEU A 535 9.86 -12.64 18.17
N LYS A 536 8.79 -12.64 18.97
CA LYS A 536 8.74 -13.23 20.31
C LYS A 536 9.17 -14.69 20.34
N ASP A 537 8.70 -15.52 19.41
CA ASP A 537 9.10 -16.94 19.36
C ASP A 537 10.59 -17.14 19.05
N ARG A 538 11.16 -16.21 18.27
CA ARG A 538 12.55 -16.29 17.82
C ARG A 538 13.52 -15.68 18.83
N PHE A 539 13.14 -14.56 19.46
CA PHE A 539 14.03 -13.68 20.22
C PHE A 539 13.45 -13.18 21.56
N GLY A 540 12.13 -13.27 21.78
CA GLY A 540 11.45 -12.73 22.96
C GLY A 540 11.68 -13.53 24.23
N ASP A 541 11.20 -13.03 25.35
CA ASP A 541 11.45 -13.64 26.65
C ASP A 541 10.75 -15.00 26.79
N LEU A 542 11.39 -15.94 27.50
CA LEU A 542 10.74 -17.22 27.79
C LEU A 542 9.59 -16.98 28.77
N PRO A 543 8.45 -17.67 28.62
CA PRO A 543 7.45 -17.69 29.68
C PRO A 543 8.09 -18.18 30.97
N VAL A 544 7.95 -17.40 32.04
CA VAL A 544 8.42 -17.79 33.37
C VAL A 544 7.71 -19.09 33.74
N MET A 545 8.45 -20.21 33.74
CA MET A 545 7.93 -21.45 34.29
C MET A 545 7.78 -21.24 35.79
N THR A 546 6.55 -20.97 36.22
CA THR A 546 6.18 -20.98 37.63
C THR A 546 6.40 -22.41 38.12
N ARG A 547 7.47 -22.63 38.91
CA ARG A 547 7.65 -23.89 39.63
C ARG A 547 6.44 -24.05 40.55
N ARG A 548 5.60 -25.04 40.26
CA ARG A 548 4.58 -25.53 41.18
C ARG A 548 5.22 -26.18 42.40
#